data_AF-A0A0R3QF61-F1
#
_entry.id   AF-A0A0R3QF61-F1
#
_cell.length_a   1.000
_cell.length_b   1.000
_cell.length_c   1.000
_cell.angle_alpha   90.00
_cell.angle_beta   90.00
_cell.angle_gamma   90.00
#
_symmetry.space_group_name_H-M   'P 1'
#
loop_
_entity.id
_entity.type
_entity.pdbx_description
1 polymer ?
#
loop_
_entity_poly.entity_id
_entity_poly.type
_entity_poly.pdbx_seq_one_letter_code
_entity_poly.pdbx_strand_id
1 'polypeptide(L)'
;MQTCGPKKGNMTESRQTQYKNMGKDSEALRKSRVENIISIRKDKREETLSKRRNIPVESLDSDDASTSAGGVVINGTYNRNTLEDIVKKASSQDQEVQLSAVQQARKLLSSDRNPPIDDLIASGILPILVQCLSSNK
;
A
#
# COMPACT_ATOMS: atom_id res chain seq x y z
N MET A 1 29.07 -59.70 -17.79
CA MET A 1 29.14 -58.24 -17.99
C MET A 1 29.74 -57.62 -16.75
N GLN A 2 31.01 -57.19 -16.81
CA GLN A 2 31.69 -56.54 -15.68
C GLN A 2 31.31 -55.05 -15.69
N THR A 3 30.62 -54.56 -14.66
CA THR A 3 30.36 -53.12 -14.51
C THR A 3 31.59 -52.44 -13.93
N CYS A 4 32.29 -51.64 -14.73
CA CYS A 4 33.37 -50.78 -14.26
C CYS A 4 32.80 -49.72 -13.28
N GLY A 5 33.13 -49.85 -12.00
CA GLY A 5 32.90 -48.80 -11.01
C GLY A 5 33.78 -47.57 -11.27
N PRO A 6 33.39 -46.38 -10.76
CA PRO A 6 34.10 -45.14 -11.02
C PRO A 6 35.54 -45.22 -10.51
N LYS A 7 36.52 -45.09 -11.42
CA LYS A 7 37.93 -45.02 -11.06
C LYS A 7 38.16 -43.75 -10.23
N LYS A 8 38.67 -43.90 -9.01
CA LYS A 8 39.15 -42.79 -8.18
C LYS A 8 40.40 -42.20 -8.83
N GLY A 9 40.22 -41.26 -9.75
CA GLY A 9 41.29 -40.37 -10.19
C GLY A 9 41.58 -39.39 -9.05
N ASN A 10 42.86 -39.23 -8.68
CA ASN A 10 43.30 -38.18 -7.76
C ASN A 10 42.98 -36.81 -8.37
N MET A 11 41.80 -36.27 -8.06
CA MET A 11 41.47 -34.88 -8.33
C MET A 11 42.09 -34.00 -7.24
N THR A 12 42.86 -33.01 -7.65
CA THR A 12 43.47 -32.01 -6.76
C THR A 12 42.41 -31.36 -5.87
N GLU A 13 42.72 -31.08 -4.60
CA GLU A 13 41.78 -30.49 -3.63
C GLU A 13 41.13 -29.20 -4.16
N SER A 14 41.90 -28.39 -4.90
CA SER A 14 41.40 -27.19 -5.58
C SER A 14 40.28 -27.46 -6.58
N ARG A 15 40.24 -28.65 -7.21
CA ARG A 15 39.17 -29.04 -8.13
C ARG A 15 37.96 -29.63 -7.38
N GLN A 16 38.17 -30.24 -6.21
CA GLN A 16 37.09 -30.78 -5.39
C GLN A 16 36.24 -29.68 -4.75
N THR A 17 36.84 -28.56 -4.33
CA THR A 17 36.10 -27.40 -3.80
C THR A 17 35.28 -26.66 -4.87
N GLN A 18 35.65 -26.81 -6.15
CA GLN A 18 34.96 -26.22 -7.29
C GLN A 18 33.77 -27.06 -7.77
N TYR A 19 33.74 -28.37 -7.47
CA TYR A 19 32.65 -29.25 -7.90
C TYR A 19 31.58 -29.40 -6.81
N LYS A 20 30.36 -28.94 -7.10
CA LYS A 20 29.12 -29.11 -6.32
C LYS A 20 29.30 -29.20 -4.79
N ASN A 21 29.40 -28.10 -4.06
CA ASN A 21 29.34 -28.05 -2.58
C ASN A 21 30.23 -29.06 -1.79
N MET A 22 31.04 -29.91 -2.43
CA MET A 22 31.69 -31.08 -1.82
C MET A 22 32.86 -30.68 -0.92
N GLY A 23 33.42 -29.49 -1.14
CA GLY A 23 34.45 -28.90 -0.28
C GLY A 23 33.94 -27.72 0.55
N LYS A 24 32.62 -27.50 0.65
CA LYS A 24 32.05 -26.40 1.44
C LYS A 24 31.41 -26.95 2.71
N ASP A 25 31.77 -26.36 3.85
CA ASP A 25 31.17 -26.70 5.13
C ASP A 25 29.66 -26.39 5.14
N SER A 26 28.88 -27.26 5.79
CA SER A 26 27.42 -27.18 5.87
C SER A 26 26.97 -25.87 6.53
N GLU A 27 27.73 -25.40 7.53
CA GLU A 27 27.46 -24.12 8.18
C GLU A 27 27.71 -22.93 7.23
N ALA A 28 28.80 -22.97 6.45
CA ALA A 28 29.09 -21.95 5.45
C ALA A 28 28.02 -21.87 4.35
N LEU A 29 27.47 -23.02 3.93
CA LEU A 29 26.35 -23.06 2.97
C LEU A 29 25.06 -22.47 3.54
N ARG A 30 24.78 -22.69 4.83
CA ARG A 30 23.63 -22.06 5.50
C ARG A 30 23.81 -20.55 5.60
N LYS A 31 24.99 -20.08 6.02
CA LYS A 31 25.32 -18.65 6.08
C LYS A 31 25.17 -17.98 4.73
N SER A 32 25.76 -18.56 3.68
CA SER A 32 25.63 -18.04 2.31
C SER A 32 24.18 -18.02 1.81
N ARG A 33 23.34 -19.00 2.16
CA ARG A 33 21.91 -18.98 1.82
C ARG A 33 21.19 -17.83 2.50
N VAL A 34 21.44 -17.61 3.80
CA VAL A 34 20.83 -16.52 4.56
C VAL A 34 21.27 -15.16 4.01
N GLU A 35 22.57 -14.98 3.75
CA GLU A 35 23.14 -13.77 3.17
C GLU A 35 22.55 -13.46 1.79
N ASN A 36 22.45 -14.45 0.91
CA ASN A 36 21.82 -14.28 -0.40
C ASN A 36 20.35 -13.87 -0.29
N ILE A 37 19.58 -14.47 0.62
CA ILE A 37 18.17 -14.09 0.84
C ILE A 37 18.06 -12.65 1.33
N ILE A 38 18.95 -12.23 2.25
CA ILE A 38 18.97 -10.87 2.77
C ILE A 38 19.35 -9.89 1.65
N SER A 39 20.37 -10.20 0.85
CA SER A 39 20.76 -9.38 -0.31
C SER A 39 19.59 -9.19 -1.26
N ILE A 40 18.94 -10.28 -1.71
CA ILE A 40 17.80 -10.21 -2.63
C ILE A 40 16.67 -9.32 -2.08
N ARG A 41 16.36 -9.43 -0.78
CA ARG A 41 15.33 -8.59 -0.15
C ARG A 41 15.76 -7.12 -0.08
N LYS A 42 17.03 -6.86 0.20
CA LYS A 42 17.59 -5.51 0.24
C LYS A 42 17.60 -4.90 -1.16
N ASP A 43 18.09 -5.64 -2.15
CA ASP A 43 18.16 -5.23 -3.55
C ASP A 43 16.76 -4.95 -4.11
N LYS A 44 15.76 -5.78 -3.78
CA LYS A 44 14.36 -5.51 -4.16
C LYS A 44 13.85 -4.21 -3.54
N ARG A 45 14.16 -3.95 -2.26
CA ARG A 45 13.79 -2.68 -1.60
C ARG A 45 14.53 -1.50 -2.25
N GLU A 46 15.80 -1.64 -2.53
CA GLU A 46 16.63 -0.60 -3.15
C GLU A 46 16.23 -0.35 -4.61
N GLU A 47 15.83 -1.38 -5.35
CA GLU A 47 15.24 -1.28 -6.68
C GLU A 47 13.92 -0.51 -6.64
N THR A 48 13.05 -0.79 -5.65
CA THR A 48 11.82 0.01 -5.47
C THR A 48 12.12 1.46 -5.11
N LEU A 49 13.18 1.74 -4.32
CA LEU A 49 13.55 3.09 -3.92
C LEU A 49 14.25 3.87 -5.05
N SER A 50 15.14 3.23 -5.81
CA SER A 50 15.88 3.84 -6.93
C SER A 50 14.98 4.13 -8.13
N LYS A 51 13.94 3.32 -8.36
CA LYS A 51 12.89 3.60 -9.35
C LYS A 51 12.00 4.78 -8.94
N ARG A 52 12.01 5.21 -7.67
CA ARG A 52 11.39 6.48 -7.27
C ARG A 52 12.30 7.61 -7.72
N ARG A 53 12.09 8.04 -8.97
CA ARG A 53 12.51 9.36 -9.46
C ARG A 53 12.12 10.40 -8.40
N ASN A 54 12.96 11.41 -8.16
CA ASN A 54 12.79 12.47 -7.14
C ASN A 54 11.37 13.06 -7.12
N ILE A 55 10.49 12.42 -6.36
CA ILE A 55 9.10 12.81 -6.11
C ILE A 55 9.03 12.94 -4.59
N PRO A 56 8.64 14.11 -4.05
CA PRO A 56 8.39 14.29 -2.63
C PRO A 56 7.52 13.14 -2.11
N VAL A 57 7.86 12.60 -0.95
CA VAL A 57 7.29 11.38 -0.36
C VAL A 57 5.84 11.61 0.09
N GLU A 58 4.94 11.82 -0.86
CA GLU A 58 3.49 11.92 -0.69
C GLU A 58 2.80 11.15 -1.84
N SER A 59 3.31 9.95 -2.17
CA SER A 59 2.62 9.04 -3.09
C SER A 59 3.21 7.64 -2.98
N LEU A 60 2.65 6.85 -2.07
CA LEU A 60 2.67 5.39 -2.11
C LEU A 60 1.29 4.93 -1.68
N ASP A 61 0.32 5.06 -2.58
CA ASP A 61 -0.85 4.18 -2.72
C ASP A 61 -1.69 4.75 -3.87
N SER A 62 -1.22 4.53 -5.09
CA SER A 62 -1.96 4.88 -6.30
C SER A 62 -1.77 3.71 -7.28
N ASP A 63 -2.54 2.66 -7.07
CA ASP A 63 -2.83 1.68 -8.11
C ASP A 63 -4.35 1.61 -8.30
N ASP A 64 -4.70 1.75 -9.58
CA ASP A 64 -6.00 1.52 -10.21
C ASP A 64 -7.01 2.70 -10.24
N ALA A 65 -6.88 3.49 -11.30
CA ALA A 65 -7.99 4.25 -11.87
C ALA A 65 -8.23 3.77 -13.31
N SER A 66 -9.35 3.08 -13.53
CA SER A 66 -10.05 3.07 -14.82
C SER A 66 -11.50 3.52 -14.62
N THR A 67 -11.66 4.81 -14.82
CA THR A 67 -12.82 5.62 -15.24
C THR A 67 -14.13 4.91 -15.64
N SER A 68 -15.27 5.40 -15.13
CA SER A 68 -16.31 6.04 -15.97
C SER A 68 -17.41 6.76 -15.16
N ALA A 69 -17.91 7.84 -15.77
CA ALA A 69 -19.08 8.66 -15.44
C ALA A 69 -18.91 9.82 -14.42
N GLY A 70 -18.55 10.98 -14.98
CA GLY A 70 -19.26 12.24 -14.76
C GLY A 70 -19.35 12.79 -13.33
N GLY A 71 -18.37 13.62 -12.96
CA GLY A 71 -18.51 14.54 -11.83
C GLY A 71 -17.20 14.70 -11.07
N VAL A 72 -16.54 15.84 -11.29
CA VAL A 72 -15.53 16.50 -10.45
C VAL A 72 -15.13 15.70 -9.20
N VAL A 73 -14.29 14.67 -9.38
CA VAL A 73 -13.51 14.08 -8.29
C VAL A 73 -12.13 14.70 -8.40
N ILE A 74 -12.01 15.91 -7.83
CA ILE A 74 -10.70 16.42 -7.42
C ILE A 74 -10.20 15.40 -6.39
N ASN A 75 -9.08 14.76 -6.73
CA ASN A 75 -8.25 13.84 -5.96
C ASN A 75 -8.65 13.70 -4.48
N GLY A 76 -8.73 12.45 -4.00
CA GLY A 76 -9.05 12.05 -2.61
C GLY A 76 -8.14 12.60 -1.50
N THR A 77 -7.49 13.73 -1.69
CA THR A 77 -7.02 14.57 -0.60
C THR A 77 -8.21 15.31 -0.01
N TYR A 78 -8.78 14.70 1.01
CA TYR A 78 -9.57 15.38 2.02
C TYR A 78 -8.82 16.64 2.48
N ASN A 79 -9.32 17.81 2.09
CA ASN A 79 -8.79 19.08 2.56
C ASN A 79 -9.65 19.54 3.73
N ARG A 80 -9.06 19.96 4.84
CA ARG A 80 -9.81 20.44 6.01
C ARG A 80 -10.80 21.58 5.65
N ASN A 81 -10.43 22.41 4.68
CA ASN A 81 -11.31 23.44 4.12
C ASN A 81 -12.58 22.87 3.46
N THR A 82 -12.47 21.71 2.78
CA THR A 82 -13.63 21.04 2.17
C THR A 82 -14.58 20.45 3.21
N LEU A 83 -14.07 20.02 4.36
CA LEU A 83 -14.90 19.56 5.46
C LEU A 83 -15.75 20.70 6.03
N GLU A 84 -15.13 21.85 6.31
CA GLU A 84 -15.84 23.01 6.86
C GLU A 84 -16.97 23.45 5.93
N ASP A 85 -16.74 23.41 4.62
CA ASP A 85 -17.77 23.71 3.62
C ASP A 85 -18.90 22.68 3.60
N ILE A 86 -18.59 21.39 3.77
CA ILE A 86 -19.61 20.33 3.90
C ILE A 86 -20.46 20.58 5.14
N VAL A 87 -19.86 20.92 6.29
CA VAL A 87 -20.61 21.21 7.53
C VAL A 87 -21.52 22.41 7.35
N LYS A 88 -21.01 23.51 6.77
CA LYS A 88 -21.82 24.71 6.50
C LYS A 88 -23.01 24.38 5.61
N LYS A 89 -22.80 23.67 4.51
CA LYS A 89 -23.86 23.27 3.57
C LYS A 89 -24.85 22.29 4.20
N ALA A 90 -24.39 21.38 5.06
CA ALA A 90 -25.26 20.46 5.78
C ALA A 90 -26.20 21.18 6.77
N SER A 91 -25.78 22.32 7.31
CA SER A 91 -26.62 23.17 8.18
C SER A 91 -27.60 24.08 7.43
N SER A 92 -27.56 24.09 6.09
CA SER A 92 -28.45 24.92 5.27
C SER A 92 -29.92 24.51 5.45
N GLN A 93 -30.83 25.47 5.32
CA GLN A 93 -32.28 25.22 5.31
C GLN A 93 -32.79 24.70 3.96
N ASP A 94 -31.97 24.81 2.90
CA ASP A 94 -32.29 24.28 1.58
C ASP A 94 -32.05 22.77 1.54
N GLN A 95 -33.11 22.02 1.24
CA GLN A 95 -33.12 20.56 1.20
C GLN A 95 -32.16 20.00 0.13
N GLU A 96 -32.00 20.66 -1.03
CA GLU A 96 -31.09 20.17 -2.08
C GLU A 96 -29.62 20.34 -1.67
N VAL A 97 -29.28 21.49 -1.09
CA VAL A 97 -27.94 21.80 -0.60
C VAL A 97 -27.56 20.88 0.56
N GLN A 98 -28.48 20.68 1.49
CA GLN A 98 -28.29 19.77 2.62
C GLN A 98 -28.09 18.31 2.15
N LEU A 99 -28.92 17.81 1.23
CA LEU A 99 -28.79 16.46 0.70
C LEU A 99 -27.45 16.26 -0.01
N SER A 100 -27.02 17.22 -0.83
CA SER A 100 -25.72 17.17 -1.50
C SER A 100 -24.56 17.12 -0.50
N ALA A 101 -24.63 17.91 0.57
CA ALA A 101 -23.61 17.91 1.62
C ALA A 101 -23.56 16.58 2.40
N VAL A 102 -24.72 16.02 2.78
CA VAL A 102 -24.80 14.73 3.46
C VAL A 102 -24.28 13.59 2.58
N GLN A 103 -24.58 13.62 1.28
CA GLN A 103 -24.04 12.65 0.32
C GLN A 103 -22.51 12.74 0.20
N GLN A 104 -21.95 13.96 0.22
CA GLN A 104 -20.50 14.16 0.21
C GLN A 104 -19.85 13.61 1.49
N ALA A 105 -20.43 13.89 2.66
CA ALA A 105 -19.97 13.33 3.93
C ALA A 105 -20.01 11.79 3.93
N ARG A 106 -21.08 11.19 3.41
CA ARG A 106 -21.19 9.73 3.25
C ARG A 106 -20.10 9.17 2.33
N LYS A 107 -19.88 9.80 1.17
CA LYS A 107 -18.86 9.36 0.20
C LYS A 107 -17.49 9.34 0.84
N LEU A 108 -17.11 10.42 1.53
CA LEU A 108 -15.84 10.55 2.24
C LEU A 108 -15.63 9.46 3.30
N LEU A 109 -16.67 9.06 4.02
CA LEU A 109 -16.59 7.95 4.98
C LEU A 109 -16.56 6.57 4.33
N SER A 110 -16.96 6.45 3.07
CA SER A 110 -17.10 5.16 2.36
C SER A 110 -16.02 4.92 1.30
N SER A 111 -15.32 5.95 0.86
CA SER A 111 -14.33 5.89 -0.22
C SER A 111 -12.92 5.57 0.23
N ASP A 112 -12.52 6.04 1.41
CA ASP A 112 -11.15 5.90 1.91
C ASP A 112 -10.96 4.67 2.79
N ARG A 113 -9.79 4.04 2.67
CA ARG A 113 -9.37 2.94 3.54
C ARG A 113 -9.15 3.40 4.99
N ASN A 114 -8.73 4.66 5.16
CA ASN A 114 -8.53 5.33 6.44
C ASN A 114 -9.33 6.65 6.43
N PRO A 115 -10.67 6.60 6.60
CA PRO A 115 -11.48 7.80 6.56
C PRO A 115 -11.13 8.75 7.73
N PRO A 116 -11.21 10.08 7.55
CA PRO A 116 -10.86 11.07 8.56
C PRO A 116 -11.97 11.19 9.62
N ILE A 117 -12.16 10.13 10.41
CA ILE A 117 -13.23 10.02 11.40
C ILE A 117 -13.10 11.09 12.48
N ASP A 118 -11.90 11.29 13.03
CA ASP A 118 -11.66 12.23 14.14
C ASP A 118 -11.92 13.68 13.73
N ASP A 119 -11.47 14.07 12.52
CA ASP A 119 -11.74 15.41 12.01
C ASP A 119 -13.24 15.63 11.78
N LEU A 120 -13.96 14.61 11.32
CA LEU A 120 -15.40 14.67 11.13
C LEU A 120 -16.13 14.85 12.46
N ILE A 121 -15.69 14.16 13.52
CA ILE A 121 -16.21 14.34 14.88
C ILE A 121 -15.93 15.77 15.37
N ALA A 122 -14.69 16.24 15.22
CA ALA A 122 -14.27 17.58 15.64
C ALA A 122 -14.99 18.71 14.89
N SER A 123 -15.41 18.46 13.65
CA SER A 123 -16.14 19.42 12.82
C SER A 123 -17.56 19.75 13.32
N GLY A 124 -18.12 18.92 14.20
CA GLY A 124 -19.48 19.11 14.72
C GLY A 124 -20.58 18.75 13.71
N ILE A 125 -20.29 17.94 12.70
CA ILE A 125 -21.30 17.52 11.70
C ILE A 125 -22.31 16.50 12.25
N LEU A 126 -21.94 15.72 13.28
CA LEU A 126 -22.75 14.61 13.80
C LEU A 126 -24.16 15.00 14.26
N PRO A 127 -24.37 16.10 15.03
CA PRO A 127 -25.72 16.52 15.41
C PRO A 127 -26.61 16.82 14.20
N ILE A 128 -26.04 17.38 13.13
CA ILE A 128 -26.76 17.68 11.88
C ILE A 128 -27.20 16.38 11.21
N LEU A 129 -26.29 15.40 11.10
CA LEU A 129 -26.61 14.09 10.52
C LEU A 129 -27.69 13.36 11.32
N VAL A 130 -27.67 13.43 12.65
CA VAL A 130 -28.71 12.85 13.52
C VAL A 130 -30.06 13.54 13.31
N GLN A 131 -30.08 14.87 13.17
CA GLN A 131 -31.29 15.61 12.85
C GLN A 131 -31.88 15.21 11.49
N CYS A 132 -31.03 14.96 10.49
CA CYS A 132 -31.46 14.46 9.18
C CYS A 132 -32.18 13.10 9.27
N LEU A 133 -31.83 12.23 10.23
CA LEU A 133 -32.49 10.94 10.44
C LEU A 133 -33.83 11.06 11.16
N SER A 134 -34.03 12.12 11.94
CA SER A 134 -35.28 12.36 12.69
C SER A 134 -36.38 12.96 11.80
N SER A 135 -35.99 13.49 10.65
CA SER A 135 -36.90 14.02 9.63
C SER A 135 -37.53 12.88 8.83
N ASN A 136 -38.43 12.12 9.46
CA ASN A 136 -39.34 11.22 8.75
C ASN A 136 -40.32 12.09 7.94
N LYS A 137 -39.95 12.43 6.71
CA LYS A 137 -40.90 12.90 5.68
C LYS A 137 -41.55 11.70 5.00
#